data_AF-A0A955AYD5-F1
#
_entry.id   AF-A0A955AYD5-F1
#
_cell.length_a   1.000
_cell.length_b   1.000
_cell.length_c   1.000
_cell.angle_alpha   90.00
_cell.angle_beta   90.00
_cell.angle_gamma   90.00
#
_symmetry.space_group_name_H-M   'P 1'
#
loop_
_entity.id
_entity.type
_entity.pdbx_description
1 polymer ?
#
loop_
_entity_poly.entity_id
_entity_poly.type
_entity_poly.pdbx_seq_one_letter_code
_entity_poly.pdbx_strand_id
1 'polypeptide(L)'
;MTLAPRATPELTALVDLFYSQIAELGTFTEVAAAELPDVFRRLLAHDEHMTVTVENHHRSPVDVRVLDTRTTDTHYSRKILLNRQSDGRVVQFGIVRLTLSFLAP
;
A
#
# COMPACT_ATOMS: atom_id res chain seq x y z
N MET A 1 1.45 12.48 -26.32
CA MET A 1 0.73 11.51 -25.48
C MET A 1 0.46 12.18 -24.15
N THR A 2 -0.78 12.58 -23.90
CA THR A 2 -1.18 13.15 -22.61
C THR A 2 -1.19 11.99 -21.61
N LEU A 3 -0.29 12.01 -20.63
CA LEU A 3 -0.32 11.07 -19.51
C LEU A 3 -1.73 11.16 -18.90
N ALA A 4 -2.42 10.02 -18.81
CA ALA A 4 -3.67 9.96 -18.06
C ALA A 4 -3.41 10.55 -16.66
N PRO A 5 -4.34 11.33 -16.09
CA PRO A 5 -4.19 11.81 -14.73
C PRO A 5 -3.91 10.59 -13.84
N ARG A 6 -2.83 10.63 -13.06
CA ARG A 6 -2.54 9.59 -12.07
C ARG A 6 -3.77 9.49 -11.18
N ALA A 7 -4.52 8.40 -11.30
CA ALA A 7 -5.61 8.11 -10.38
C ALA A 7 -4.95 7.67 -9.06
N THR A 8 -4.60 8.64 -8.23
CA THR A 8 -4.25 8.35 -6.84
C THR A 8 -5.48 7.68 -6.23
N PRO A 9 -5.37 6.48 -5.64
CA PRO A 9 -6.51 5.87 -4.99
C PRO A 9 -6.99 6.82 -3.91
N GLU A 10 -8.28 7.17 -3.95
CA GLU A 10 -8.91 8.00 -2.94
C GLU A 10 -8.69 7.37 -1.56
N LEU A 11 -7.93 8.05 -0.71
CA LEU A 11 -7.51 7.55 0.60
C LEU A 11 -8.71 7.09 1.41
N THR A 12 -9.74 7.93 1.51
CA THR A 12 -11.00 7.62 2.20
C THR A 12 -11.64 6.35 1.64
N ALA A 13 -11.69 6.20 0.32
CA ALA A 13 -12.29 5.03 -0.32
C ALA A 13 -11.53 3.72 -0.06
N LEU A 14 -10.24 3.76 0.31
CA LEU A 14 -9.49 2.59 0.75
C LEU A 14 -9.65 2.34 2.25
N VAL A 15 -9.69 3.39 3.06
CA VAL A 15 -9.83 3.27 4.52
C VAL A 15 -11.19 2.72 4.91
N ASP A 16 -12.26 3.21 4.29
CA ASP A 16 -13.65 2.77 4.52
C ASP A 16 -13.85 1.27 4.20
N LEU A 17 -12.93 0.65 3.45
CA LEU A 17 -12.96 -0.79 3.21
C LEU A 17 -12.67 -1.61 4.47
N PHE A 18 -12.06 -1.06 5.52
CA PHE A 18 -11.64 -1.86 6.68
C PHE A 18 -11.82 -1.16 8.03
N TYR A 19 -12.21 0.12 8.02
CA TYR A 19 -12.39 0.95 9.21
C TYR A 19 -13.71 1.70 9.09
N SER A 20 -14.40 1.91 10.20
CA SER A 20 -15.64 2.70 10.22
C SER A 20 -15.34 4.20 10.27
N GLN A 21 -14.18 4.56 10.84
CA GLN A 21 -13.71 5.93 10.95
C GLN A 21 -12.22 5.99 10.60
N ILE A 22 -11.83 6.96 9.75
CA ILE A 22 -10.41 7.12 9.34
C ILE A 22 -9.45 7.31 10.50
N ALA A 23 -9.92 7.93 11.59
CA ALA A 23 -9.14 8.16 12.80
C ALA A 23 -8.71 6.86 13.51
N GLU A 24 -9.37 5.72 13.25
CA GLU A 24 -8.94 4.41 13.75
C GLU A 24 -7.63 3.95 13.11
N LEU A 25 -7.39 4.35 11.85
CA LEU A 25 -6.14 4.07 11.15
C LEU A 25 -5.08 5.13 11.45
N GLY A 26 -5.48 6.40 11.52
CA GLY A 26 -4.62 7.50 11.93
C GLY A 26 -5.01 8.85 11.30
N THR A 27 -4.10 9.81 11.40
CA THR A 27 -4.19 11.10 10.73
C THR A 27 -3.29 11.12 9.50
N PHE A 28 -3.71 11.86 8.48
CA PHE A 28 -3.00 11.93 7.21
C PHE A 28 -2.74 13.38 6.83
N THR A 29 -1.59 13.63 6.22
CA THR A 29 -1.21 14.94 5.67
C THR A 29 -0.51 14.69 4.35
N GLU A 30 -0.95 15.37 3.30
CA GLU A 30 -0.32 15.28 1.99
C GLU A 30 1.04 15.97 2.04
N VAL A 31 2.05 15.32 1.45
CA VAL A 31 3.43 15.83 1.38
C VAL A 31 3.90 15.66 -0.05
N ALA A 32 4.44 16.73 -0.64
CA ALA A 32 4.97 16.64 -2.00
C ALA A 32 6.25 15.81 -2.02
N ALA A 33 6.47 15.05 -3.10
CA ALA A 33 7.67 14.21 -3.24
C ALA A 33 8.99 15.01 -3.09
N ALA A 34 9.00 16.28 -3.52
CA ALA A 34 10.15 17.18 -3.38
C ALA A 34 10.49 17.50 -1.91
N GLU A 35 9.50 17.48 -1.03
CA GLU A 35 9.64 17.80 0.40
C GLU A 35 10.11 16.59 1.23
N LEU A 36 10.02 15.38 0.68
CA LEU A 36 10.50 14.16 1.35
C LEU A 36 12.03 14.13 1.41
N PRO A 37 12.63 13.76 2.57
CA PRO A 37 14.04 13.39 2.64
C PRO A 37 14.37 12.27 1.65
N ASP A 38 15.58 12.25 1.10
CA ASP A 38 15.97 11.35 0.01
C ASP A 38 15.69 9.86 0.27
N VAL A 39 15.88 9.41 1.51
CA VAL A 39 15.62 8.02 1.91
C VAL A 39 14.13 7.69 1.80
N PHE A 40 13.25 8.58 2.26
CA PHE A 40 11.80 8.39 2.19
C PHE A 40 11.27 8.65 0.79
N ARG A 41 11.87 9.56 0.03
CA ARG A 41 11.53 9.77 -1.38
C ARG A 41 11.73 8.49 -2.19
N ARG A 42 12.87 7.80 -2.02
CA ARG A 42 13.12 6.50 -2.65
C ARG A 42 12.20 5.38 -2.18
N LEU A 43 11.61 5.48 -0.98
CA LEU A 43 10.72 4.46 -0.44
C LEU A 43 9.24 4.70 -0.77
N LEU A 44 8.81 5.96 -0.88
CA LEU A 44 7.39 6.35 -0.95
C LEU A 44 6.99 7.03 -2.25
N ALA A 45 7.94 7.63 -2.97
CA ALA A 45 7.68 8.44 -4.16
C ALA A 45 8.42 7.85 -5.37
N HIS A 46 8.06 6.63 -5.75
CA HIS A 46 8.62 5.90 -6.88
C HIS A 46 7.54 5.14 -7.66
N ASP A 47 7.86 4.73 -8.88
CA ASP A 47 6.99 3.90 -9.74
C ASP A 47 7.42 2.41 -9.77
N GLU A 48 8.39 2.03 -8.93
CA GLU A 48 8.85 0.64 -8.75
C GLU A 48 7.91 -0.21 -7.87
N HIS A 49 8.08 -1.54 -7.89
CA HIS A 49 7.29 -2.45 -7.05
C HIS A 49 7.62 -2.26 -5.57
N MET A 50 6.62 -1.82 -4.78
CA MET A 50 6.78 -1.52 -3.35
C MET A 50 7.45 -2.65 -2.55
N THR A 51 7.10 -3.92 -2.77
CA THR A 51 7.73 -5.05 -2.06
C THR A 51 9.24 -5.11 -2.27
N VAL A 52 9.71 -4.96 -3.52
CA VAL A 52 11.14 -4.98 -3.84
C VAL A 52 11.85 -3.78 -3.20
N THR A 53 11.22 -2.61 -3.23
CA THR A 53 11.75 -1.41 -2.57
C THR A 53 11.92 -1.61 -1.05
N VAL A 54 10.92 -2.19 -0.39
CA VAL A 54 10.96 -2.48 1.05
C VAL A 54 12.06 -3.48 1.38
N GLU A 55 12.20 -4.55 0.60
CA GLU A 55 13.24 -5.57 0.80
C GLU A 55 14.64 -4.97 0.66
N ASN A 56 14.86 -4.15 -0.36
CA ASN A 56 16.12 -3.45 -0.58
C ASN A 56 16.43 -2.46 0.54
N HIS A 57 15.44 -1.69 0.98
CA HIS A 57 15.59 -0.72 2.08
C HIS A 57 15.95 -1.41 3.40
N HIS A 58 15.28 -2.51 3.72
CA HIS A 58 15.48 -3.25 4.96
C HIS A 58 16.55 -4.34 4.89
N ARG A 59 17.15 -4.58 3.72
CA ARG A 59 18.14 -5.62 3.45
C ARG A 59 17.68 -7.00 3.93
N SER A 60 16.41 -7.31 3.69
CA SER A 60 15.77 -8.55 4.12
C SER A 60 14.58 -8.83 3.23
N PRO A 61 14.39 -10.08 2.78
CA PRO A 61 13.11 -10.49 2.21
C PRO A 61 11.96 -10.25 3.20
N VAL A 62 10.75 -10.12 2.67
CA VAL A 62 9.54 -9.91 3.47
C VAL A 62 8.45 -10.94 3.18
N ASP A 63 7.74 -11.33 4.23
CA ASP A 63 6.54 -12.13 4.15
C ASP A 63 5.30 -11.25 4.17
N VAL A 64 4.30 -11.61 3.35
CA VAL A 64 2.97 -11.00 3.40
C VAL A 64 2.15 -11.70 4.48
N ARG A 65 1.74 -10.95 5.50
CA ARG A 65 0.74 -11.38 6.47
C ARG A 65 -0.60 -10.70 6.20
N VAL A 66 -1.59 -11.46 5.77
CA VAL A 66 -2.95 -10.94 5.58
C VAL A 66 -3.64 -10.77 6.94
N LEU A 67 -4.17 -9.58 7.20
CA LEU A 67 -4.93 -9.29 8.42
C LEU A 67 -6.43 -9.45 8.21
N ASP A 68 -6.94 -9.06 7.03
CA ASP A 68 -8.34 -9.16 6.68
C ASP A 68 -8.50 -9.15 5.14
N THR A 69 -9.54 -9.80 4.65
CA THR A 69 -9.90 -9.89 3.23
C THR A 69 -11.38 -9.61 3.06
N ARG A 70 -11.72 -8.74 2.11
CA ARG A 70 -13.09 -8.49 1.67
C ARG A 70 -13.23 -8.79 0.19
N THR A 71 -14.25 -9.54 -0.17
CA THR A 71 -14.55 -9.87 -1.56
C THR A 71 -16.00 -9.50 -1.86
N THR A 72 -16.20 -8.82 -2.98
CA THR A 72 -17.50 -8.55 -3.58
C THR A 72 -17.49 -9.13 -5.00
N ASP A 73 -18.64 -9.08 -5.67
CA ASP A 73 -18.74 -9.56 -7.06
C ASP A 73 -17.79 -8.85 -8.03
N THR A 74 -17.35 -7.64 -7.68
CA THR A 74 -16.54 -6.78 -8.55
C THR A 74 -15.13 -6.54 -8.04
N HIS A 75 -14.87 -6.75 -6.75
CA HIS A 75 -13.62 -6.33 -6.12
C HIS A 75 -13.10 -7.37 -5.12
N TYR A 76 -11.78 -7.56 -5.14
CA TYR A 76 -11.03 -8.19 -4.07
C TYR A 76 -10.24 -7.12 -3.32
N SER A 77 -10.34 -7.08 -2.00
CA SER A 77 -9.59 -6.16 -1.16
C SER A 77 -8.94 -6.89 0.00
N ARG A 78 -7.75 -6.45 0.41
CA ARG A 78 -7.11 -6.95 1.63
C ARG A 78 -6.33 -5.84 2.33
N LYS A 79 -6.21 -5.97 3.65
CA LYS A 79 -5.20 -5.26 4.44
C LYS A 79 -4.15 -6.23 4.96
N ILE A 80 -2.89 -5.82 4.86
CA ILE A 80 -1.73 -6.68 5.08
C ILE A 80 -0.68 -6.00 5.94
N LEU A 81 0.20 -6.81 6.50
CA LEU A 81 1.53 -6.42 6.96
C LEU A 81 2.59 -7.06 6.05
N LEU A 82 3.71 -6.36 5.89
CA LEU A 82 4.96 -6.96 5.45
C LEU A 82 5.87 -7.12 6.67
N ASN A 83 6.32 -8.36 6.89
CA ASN A 83 7.19 -8.72 7.99
C ASN A 83 8.56 -9.13 7.43
N ARG A 84 9.65 -8.56 7.96
CA ARG A 84 11.00 -9.02 7.60
C ARG A 84 11.19 -10.46 8.03
N GLN A 85 11.68 -11.30 7.12
CA GLN A 85 12.01 -12.69 7.45
C GLN A 85 13.14 -12.81 8.48
N SER A 86 14.04 -11.83 8.52
CA SER A 86 15.21 -11.85 9.40
C SER A 86 14.91 -11.72 10.89
N ASP A 87 13.88 -10.97 11.28
CA ASP A 87 13.55 -10.70 12.70
C ASP A 87 12.04 -10.63 12.98
N GLY A 88 11.19 -10.91 11.99
CA GLY A 88 9.73 -10.83 12.10
C GLY A 88 9.19 -9.41 12.21
N ARG A 89 10.04 -8.38 12.16
CA ARG A 89 9.61 -6.99 12.36
C ARG A 89 8.68 -6.55 11.24
N VAL A 90 7.56 -5.93 11.62
CA VAL A 90 6.66 -5.26 10.67
C VAL A 90 7.35 -4.03 10.09
N VAL A 91 7.41 -3.96 8.77
CA VAL A 91 8.05 -2.86 8.03
C VAL A 91 7.09 -2.09 7.14
N GLN A 92 5.93 -2.67 6.83
CA GLN A 92 4.89 -1.97 6.09
C GLN A 92 3.51 -2.47 6.51
N PHE A 93 2.56 -1.54 6.58
CA PHE A 93 1.13 -1.82 6.53
C PHE A 93 0.60 -1.38 5.16
N GLY A 94 -0.31 -2.16 4.56
CA GLY A 94 -0.87 -1.81 3.26
C GLY A 94 -2.31 -2.24 3.10
N ILE A 95 -3.09 -1.42 2.38
CA ILE A 95 -4.44 -1.73 1.91
C ILE A 95 -4.38 -1.75 0.38
N VAL A 96 -4.94 -2.81 -0.22
CA VAL A 96 -5.07 -2.90 -1.68
C VAL A 96 -6.51 -3.29 -2.03
N ARG A 97 -7.00 -2.75 -3.14
CA ARG A 97 -8.23 -3.15 -3.81
C ARG A 97 -7.93 -3.44 -5.27
N LEU A 98 -8.36 -4.60 -5.75
CA LEU A 98 -8.26 -5.05 -7.12
C LEU A 98 -9.67 -5.17 -7.70
N THR A 99 -9.88 -4.62 -8.88
CA THR A 99 -11.14 -4.81 -9.63
C THR A 99 -11.03 -6.12 -10.41
N LEU A 100 -11.92 -7.06 -10.10
CA LEU A 100 -11.84 -8.45 -10.58
C LEU A 100 -11.99 -8.57 -12.10
N SER A 101 -12.72 -7.65 -12.73
CA SER A 101 -12.92 -7.66 -14.20
C SER A 101 -11.65 -7.48 -15.02
N PHE A 102 -10.55 -7.03 -14.40
CA PHE A 102 -9.24 -6.89 -15.05
C PHE A 102 -8.28 -8.04 -14.77
N LEU A 103 -8.72 -9.05 -14.01
CA LEU A 103 -7.91 -10.23 -13.69
C LEU A 103 -8.36 -11.40 -14.57
N ALA A 104 -7.40 -12.24 -14.95
CA ALA A 104 -7.72 -13.52 -15.59
C ALA A 104 -8.50 -14.41 -14.60
N PRO A 105 -9.37 -15.31 -15.11
CA PRO A 105 -10.14 -16.25 -14.29
C PRO A 105 -9.27 -17.15 -13.40
#